data_AF-W9G2R8-F1
#
_entry.id   AF-W9G2R8-F1
#
_cell.length_a   1.000
_cell.length_b   1.000
_cell.length_c   1.000
_cell.angle_alpha   90.00
_cell.angle_beta   90.00
_cell.angle_gamma   90.00
#
_symmetry.space_group_name_H-M   'P 1'
#
loop_
_entity.id
_entity.type
_entity.pdbx_description
1 polymer ?
#
loop_
_entity_poly.entity_id
_entity_poly.type
_entity_poly.pdbx_seq_one_letter_code
_entity_poly.pdbx_strand_id
1 'polypeptide(L)'
;MFFGIGFAVGEGLYSLFGYAPETGDAPGWVVVVVSAVTVLVVLVPCVAAVYFGRRAMTAGNRRGLWPVVIGAVAGFGLIALTVISEVGDALRR
;
A
#
# COMPACT_ATOMS: atom_id res chain seq x y z
N MET A 1 -5.15 4.33 -12.04
CA MET A 1 -5.24 5.59 -11.29
C MET A 1 -4.53 5.52 -9.93
N PHE A 2 -4.87 4.58 -9.04
CA PHE A 2 -4.22 4.45 -7.72
C PHE A 2 -2.72 4.20 -7.75
N PHE A 3 -2.23 3.42 -8.73
CA PHE A 3 -0.80 3.23 -8.95
C PHE A 3 -0.05 4.57 -9.16
N GLY A 4 -0.59 5.48 -9.97
CA GLY A 4 0.04 6.78 -10.24
C GLY A 4 0.12 7.68 -9.01
N ILE A 5 -0.87 7.60 -8.12
CA ILE A 5 -0.87 8.35 -6.85
C ILE A 5 0.17 7.75 -5.90
N GLY A 6 0.19 6.42 -5.75
CA GLY A 6 1.20 5.74 -4.93
C GLY A 6 2.62 6.01 -5.43
N PHE A 7 2.83 5.96 -6.75
CA PHE A 7 4.11 6.29 -7.38
C PHE A 7 4.52 7.74 -7.11
N ALA A 8 3.62 8.70 -7.33
CA ALA A 8 3.91 10.12 -7.08
C ALA A 8 4.21 10.41 -5.60
N VAL A 9 3.54 9.73 -4.68
CA VAL A 9 3.82 9.84 -3.23
C VAL A 9 5.19 9.24 -2.90
N GLY A 10 5.52 8.07 -3.45
CA GLY A 10 6.82 7.43 -3.25
C GLY A 10 7.97 8.30 -3.74
N GLU A 11 7.92 8.73 -5.00
CA GLU A 11 8.89 9.66 -5.62
C GLU A 11 8.97 10.99 -4.85
N GLY A 12 7.82 11.54 -4.46
CA GLY A 12 7.74 12.78 -3.67
C GLY A 12 8.42 12.63 -2.30
N LEU A 13 8.24 11.50 -1.63
CA LEU A 13 8.86 11.25 -0.32
C LEU A 13 10.37 11.02 -0.46
N TYR A 14 10.81 10.22 -1.45
CA TYR A 14 12.23 10.02 -1.71
C TYR A 14 12.93 11.36 -2.01
N SER A 15 12.35 12.19 -2.88
CA SER A 15 12.89 13.52 -3.19
C SER A 15 12.91 14.47 -1.99
N LEU A 16 11.93 14.40 -1.08
CA LEU A 16 11.94 15.15 0.18
C LEU A 16 13.09 14.75 1.11
N PHE A 17 13.48 13.48 1.11
CA PHE A 17 14.64 12.99 1.87
C PHE A 17 15.96 13.18 1.11
N GLY A 18 15.93 13.70 -0.13
CA GLY A 18 17.11 13.92 -0.95
C GLY A 18 17.68 12.65 -1.58
N TYR A 19 16.89 11.59 -1.66
CA TYR A 19 17.28 10.31 -2.26
C TYR A 19 16.51 10.06 -3.56
N ALA A 20 17.09 9.25 -4.44
CA ALA A 20 16.43 8.77 -5.65
C ALA A 20 16.20 7.25 -5.51
N PRO A 21 14.96 6.75 -5.70
CA PRO A 21 14.63 5.34 -5.49
C PRO A 21 15.45 4.40 -6.39
N GLU A 22 15.86 4.85 -7.58
CA GLU A 22 16.65 4.07 -8.54
C GLU A 22 18.13 3.93 -8.20
N THR A 23 18.67 4.79 -7.34
CA THR A 23 20.12 4.82 -7.03
C THR A 23 20.53 3.81 -5.97
N GLY A 24 19.59 3.40 -5.10
CA GLY A 24 19.88 2.49 -3.99
C GLY A 24 20.69 3.12 -2.83
N ASP A 25 21.00 4.42 -2.90
CA ASP A 25 21.79 5.14 -1.89
C ASP A 25 21.00 5.49 -0.62
N ALA A 26 19.69 5.23 -0.59
CA ALA A 26 18.85 5.50 0.55
C ALA A 26 19.19 4.58 1.74
N PRO A 27 19.36 5.12 2.96
CA PRO A 27 19.46 4.34 4.17
C PRO A 27 18.23 3.44 4.34
N GLY A 28 18.42 2.22 4.86
CA GLY A 28 17.32 1.24 4.99
C GLY A 28 16.12 1.77 5.80
N TRP A 29 16.34 2.63 6.80
CA TRP A 29 15.24 3.24 7.55
C TRP A 29 14.40 4.21 6.70
N VAL A 30 15.01 4.91 5.72
CA VAL A 30 14.30 5.79 4.78
C VAL A 30 13.41 4.94 3.88
N VAL A 31 13.95 3.85 3.34
CA VAL A 31 13.20 2.89 2.51
C VAL A 31 11.96 2.40 3.25
N VAL A 32 12.13 1.93 4.49
CA VAL A 32 11.01 1.45 5.33
C VAL A 32 9.95 2.54 5.56
N VAL A 33 10.35 3.78 5.87
CA VAL A 33 9.41 4.88 6.12
C VAL A 33 8.65 5.26 4.85
N VAL A 34 9.35 5.41 3.72
CA VAL A 34 8.72 5.76 2.44
C VAL A 34 7.78 4.67 1.98
N SER A 35 8.20 3.40 2.08
CA SER A 35 7.36 2.23 1.79
C SER A 35 6.11 2.22 2.67
N ALA A 36 6.24 2.41 3.99
CA ALA A 36 5.10 2.40 4.90
C ALA A 36 4.06 3.50 4.58
N VAL A 37 4.51 4.72 4.32
CA VAL A 37 3.61 5.84 3.96
C VAL A 37 2.93 5.59 2.62
N THR A 38 3.68 5.11 1.63
CA THR A 38 3.14 4.80 0.30
C THR A 38 2.07 3.71 0.37
N VAL A 39 2.29 2.65 1.16
CA VAL A 39 1.31 1.60 1.42
C VAL A 39 0.06 2.14 2.09
N LEU A 40 0.19 3.03 3.08
CA LEU A 40 -0.96 3.64 3.75
C LEU A 40 -1.88 4.38 2.77
N VAL A 41 -1.31 5.13 1.81
CA VAL A 41 -2.09 5.84 0.80
C VAL A 41 -2.92 4.87 -0.06
N VAL A 42 -2.35 3.72 -0.43
CA VAL A 42 -3.06 2.71 -1.23
C VAL A 42 -4.05 1.90 -0.39
N LEU A 43 -3.84 1.79 0.93
CA LEU A 43 -4.76 1.13 1.83
C LEU A 43 -6.06 1.92 2.05
N VAL A 44 -6.05 3.25 1.98
CA VAL A 44 -7.26 4.09 2.16
C VAL A 44 -8.45 3.62 1.30
N PRO A 45 -8.34 3.48 -0.03
CA PRO A 45 -9.45 2.98 -0.85
C PRO A 45 -9.79 1.52 -0.57
N CYS A 46 -8.83 0.68 -0.18
CA CYS A 46 -9.08 -0.73 0.17
C CYS A 46 -9.94 -0.84 1.44
N VAL A 47 -9.60 -0.06 2.47
CA VAL A 47 -10.35 0.03 3.72
C VAL A 47 -11.75 0.61 3.46
N ALA A 48 -11.85 1.64 2.62
CA ALA A 48 -13.14 2.19 2.21
C ALA A 48 -14.02 1.14 1.51
N ALA A 49 -13.45 0.36 0.58
CA ALA A 49 -14.16 -0.71 -0.12
C ALA A 49 -14.68 -1.79 0.86
N VAL A 50 -13.86 -2.20 1.82
CA VAL A 50 -14.26 -3.14 2.88
C VAL A 50 -15.33 -2.54 3.79
N TYR A 51 -15.18 -1.30 4.22
CA TYR A 51 -16.13 -0.62 5.10
C TYR A 51 -17.51 -0.47 4.44
N PHE A 52 -17.57 0.08 3.23
CA PHE A 52 -18.82 0.26 2.50
C PHE A 52 -19.44 -1.07 2.08
N GLY A 53 -18.63 -2.05 1.68
CA GLY A 53 -19.12 -3.38 1.36
C GLY A 53 -19.72 -4.10 2.57
N ARG A 54 -19.08 -4.01 3.75
CA ARG A 54 -19.65 -4.52 5.02
C ARG A 54 -20.95 -3.81 5.38
N ARG A 55 -21.02 -2.49 5.23
CA ARG A 55 -22.24 -1.70 5.48
C ARG A 55 -23.39 -2.08 4.52
N ALA A 56 -23.08 -2.37 3.26
CA ALA A 56 -24.08 -2.84 2.28
C ALA A 56 -24.58 -4.26 2.60
N MET A 57 -23.71 -5.15 3.09
CA MET A 57 -24.10 -6.49 3.53
C MET A 57 -25.00 -6.46 4.76
N THR A 58 -24.75 -5.58 5.74
CA THR A 58 -25.64 -5.40 6.90
C THR A 58 -27.03 -4.87 6.50
N ALA A 59 -27.14 -4.18 5.36
CA ALA A 59 -28.41 -3.74 4.79
C ALA A 59 -29.12 -4.81 3.94
N GLY A 60 -28.64 -6.06 3.96
CA GLY A 60 -29.24 -7.20 3.24
C GLY A 60 -28.86 -7.29 1.76
N ASN A 61 -27.99 -6.42 1.26
CA ASN A 61 -27.63 -6.38 -0.15
C ASN A 61 -26.36 -7.22 -0.43
N ARG A 62 -26.55 -8.45 -0.92
CA ARG A 62 -25.48 -9.42 -1.21
C ARG A 62 -24.42 -8.91 -2.20
N ARG A 63 -24.73 -7.87 -2.98
CA ARG A 63 -23.78 -7.21 -3.89
C ARG A 63 -22.61 -6.54 -3.15
N GLY A 64 -22.70 -6.32 -1.84
CA GLY A 64 -21.61 -5.83 -1.00
C GLY A 64 -20.42 -6.79 -0.85
N LEU A 65 -20.56 -8.08 -1.18
CA LEU A 65 -19.46 -9.06 -1.09
C LEU A 65 -18.29 -8.75 -2.04
N TRP A 66 -18.60 -8.35 -3.28
CA TRP A 66 -17.59 -8.05 -4.29
C TRP A 66 -16.60 -6.95 -3.87
N PRO A 67 -17.03 -5.76 -3.42
CA PRO A 67 -16.11 -4.73 -2.98
C PRO A 67 -15.32 -5.13 -1.72
N VAL A 68 -15.89 -5.95 -0.82
CA VAL A 68 -15.16 -6.46 0.35
C VAL A 68 -14.02 -7.39 -0.07
N VAL A 69 -14.31 -8.37 -0.93
CA VAL A 69 -13.29 -9.35 -1.36
C VAL A 69 -12.17 -8.66 -2.12
N ILE A 70 -12.50 -7.76 -3.05
CA ILE A 70 -11.49 -7.03 -3.82
C ILE A 70 -10.63 -6.15 -2.90
N GLY A 71 -11.25 -5.37 -2.01
CA GLY A 71 -10.51 -4.53 -1.06
C GLY A 71 -9.64 -5.33 -0.10
N ALA A 72 -10.12 -6.48 0.39
CA ALA A 72 -9.38 -7.35 1.30
C ALA A 72 -8.20 -8.03 0.61
N VAL A 73 -8.41 -8.62 -0.58
CA VAL A 73 -7.35 -9.31 -1.33
C VAL A 73 -6.29 -8.32 -1.80
N ALA A 74 -6.69 -7.17 -2.34
CA ALA A 74 -5.75 -6.15 -2.78
C ALA A 74 -4.95 -5.57 -1.61
N GLY A 75 -5.61 -5.20 -0.51
CA GLY A 75 -4.93 -4.67 0.67
C GLY A 75 -3.98 -5.68 1.31
N PHE A 76 -4.43 -6.93 1.48
CA PHE A 76 -3.59 -7.99 2.05
C PHE A 76 -2.41 -8.33 1.14
N GLY A 77 -2.63 -8.48 -0.16
CA GLY A 77 -1.58 -8.77 -1.13
C GLY A 77 -0.50 -7.69 -1.15
N LEU A 78 -0.89 -6.42 -1.04
CA LEU A 78 0.04 -5.29 -1.03
C LEU A 78 0.89 -5.28 0.25
N ILE A 79 0.27 -5.46 1.42
CA ILE A 79 0.99 -5.58 2.70
C ILE A 79 1.98 -6.76 2.64
N ALA A 80 1.52 -7.93 2.19
CA ALA A 80 2.36 -9.12 2.12
C ALA A 80 3.57 -8.90 1.20
N LEU A 81 3.37 -8.32 0.01
CA LEU A 81 4.46 -8.00 -0.91
C LEU A 81 5.46 -7.02 -0.30
N THR A 82 4.97 -5.93 0.30
CA THR A 82 5.86 -4.93 0.91
C THR A 82 6.69 -5.56 2.02
N VAL A 83 6.08 -6.34 2.91
CA VAL A 83 6.81 -7.02 3.99
C VAL A 83 7.86 -7.98 3.42
N ILE A 84 7.51 -8.78 2.40
CA ILE A 84 8.45 -9.71 1.77
C ILE A 84 9.62 -8.96 1.12
N SER A 85 9.35 -7.85 0.44
CA SER A 85 10.39 -7.02 -0.18
C SER A 85 11.34 -6.41 0.85
N GLU A 86 10.82 -5.78 1.90
CA GLU A 86 11.65 -5.13 2.93
C GLU A 86 12.46 -6.14 3.73
N VAL A 87 11.85 -7.28 4.10
CA VAL A 87 12.56 -8.36 4.81
C VAL A 87 13.58 -9.04 3.91
N GLY A 88 13.24 -9.24 2.63
CA GLY A 88 14.15 -9.80 1.64
C GLY A 88 15.37 -8.90 1.39
N ASP A 89 15.19 -7.57 1.39
CA ASP A 89 16.28 -6.61 1.29
C ASP A 89 17.14 -6.61 2.56
N ALA A 90 16.51 -6.64 3.74
CA ALA A 90 17.21 -6.71 5.03
C ALA A 90 18.07 -7.98 5.20
N LEU A 91 17.67 -9.12 4.61
CA LEU A 91 18.41 -10.38 4.66
C LEU A 91 19.55 -10.46 3.63
N ARG A 92 19.54 -9.61 2.59
CA ARG A 92 20.57 -9.60 1.53
C ARG A 92 21.74 -8.66 1.83
N ARG A 93 21.59 -7.75 2.80
CA ARG A 93 22.64 -6.86 3.29
C ARG A 93 23.46 -7.53 4.39
#